data_AF-A0A2H3CM02-F1
#
_entry.id   AF-A0A2H3CM02-F1
#
_cell.length_a   1.000
_cell.length_b   1.000
_cell.length_c   1.000
_cell.angle_alpha   90.00
_cell.angle_beta   90.00
_cell.angle_gamma   90.00
#
_symmetry.space_group_name_H-M   'P 1'
#
loop_
_entity.id
_entity.type
_entity.pdbx_description
1 polymer ?
#
loop_
_entity_poly.entity_id
_entity_poly.type
_entity_poly.pdbx_seq_one_letter_code
_entity_poly.pdbx_strand_id
1 'polypeptide(L)'
;MVHSVLVDTSTSSAADSFHIPPLVVKVCVPGQTSDILNEAACYDEMEVLQGVCIPRCYGLFQTNYVSDELDFPIMAERKARDEKLRREAEEDLDEDESLEPVVYDDLVTVLLMERVGDRLKLGSPLPHGVRCVFHIPHTSDLFCRSEDITDMYNDIGRLFLCHHDIRYSNFLSALPEDQGGLPSLPSPFTGRTYSWRVVDFDLMKKTPLPKVAFRAYHFSYIYRVLHNVPYGCIVEPWE
;
A
#
# COMPACT_ATOMS: atom_id res chain seq x y z
N MET A 1 2.59 -11.10 -6.51
CA MET A 1 1.90 -11.48 -7.76
C MET A 1 0.44 -11.10 -7.60
N VAL A 2 -0.13 -10.28 -8.49
CA VAL A 2 -1.54 -9.83 -8.38
C VAL A 2 -2.38 -10.71 -9.30
N HIS A 3 -3.31 -11.48 -8.72
CA HIS A 3 -4.31 -12.23 -9.48
C HIS A 3 -5.59 -11.39 -9.57
N SER A 4 -6.04 -11.08 -10.78
CA SER A 4 -7.31 -10.38 -11.00
C SER A 4 -8.42 -11.39 -11.27
N VAL A 5 -9.46 -11.40 -10.44
CA VAL A 5 -10.70 -12.15 -10.70
C VAL A 5 -11.80 -11.14 -11.05
N LEU A 6 -12.40 -11.29 -12.23
CA LEU A 6 -13.59 -10.53 -12.63
C LEU A 6 -14.83 -11.32 -12.21
N VAL A 7 -15.67 -10.73 -11.36
CA VAL A 7 -16.97 -11.29 -11.00
C VAL A 7 -18.04 -10.62 -11.85
N ASP A 8 -18.73 -11.40 -12.68
CA ASP A 8 -19.83 -10.92 -13.53
C ASP A 8 -21.13 -10.88 -12.70
N THR A 9 -21.69 -9.69 -12.49
CA THR A 9 -22.86 -9.46 -11.61
C THR A 9 -24.19 -9.45 -12.36
N SER A 10 -24.24 -10.00 -13.57
CA SER A 10 -25.37 -9.92 -14.52
C SER A 10 -26.69 -10.61 -14.11
N THR A 11 -26.92 -10.92 -12.83
CA THR A 11 -28.13 -11.61 -12.34
C THR A 11 -28.92 -10.88 -11.25
N SER A 12 -28.87 -9.54 -11.15
CA SER A 12 -29.77 -8.80 -10.25
C SER A 12 -30.91 -8.13 -11.01
N SER A 13 -32.15 -8.59 -10.77
CA SER A 13 -33.37 -7.97 -11.27
C SER A 13 -33.60 -6.60 -10.63
N ALA A 14 -33.94 -5.60 -11.45
CA ALA A 14 -34.11 -4.20 -11.11
C ALA A 14 -34.90 -3.91 -9.81
N ALA A 15 -34.18 -3.55 -8.75
CA ALA A 15 -34.55 -2.61 -7.70
C ALA A 15 -33.23 -2.14 -7.07
N ASP A 16 -32.83 -0.89 -7.36
CA ASP A 16 -31.51 -0.29 -7.11
C ASP A 16 -30.33 -1.07 -7.71
N SER A 17 -29.76 -0.54 -8.80
CA SER A 17 -28.55 -1.09 -9.41
C SER A 17 -27.38 -0.95 -8.42
N PHE A 18 -27.16 -1.96 -7.59
CA PHE A 18 -26.02 -2.02 -6.70
C PHE A 18 -24.75 -2.24 -7.53
N HIS A 19 -23.94 -1.20 -7.68
CA HIS A 19 -22.67 -1.26 -8.38
C HIS A 19 -21.58 -1.67 -7.40
N ILE A 20 -21.10 -2.91 -7.51
CA ILE A 20 -19.89 -3.35 -6.81
C ILE A 20 -18.70 -2.72 -7.52
N PRO A 21 -17.91 -1.84 -6.86
CA PRO A 21 -16.73 -1.28 -7.49
C PRO A 21 -15.70 -2.38 -7.75
N PRO A 22 -14.77 -2.20 -8.68
CA PRO A 22 -13.65 -3.12 -8.85
C PRO A 22 -12.91 -3.30 -7.51
N LEU A 23 -12.69 -4.55 -7.12
CA LEU A 23 -12.05 -4.92 -5.86
C LEU A 23 -10.67 -5.53 -6.12
N VAL A 24 -9.80 -5.42 -5.12
CA VAL A 24 -8.53 -6.13 -5.05
C VAL A 24 -8.46 -6.88 -3.73
N VAL A 25 -7.79 -8.04 -3.76
CA VAL A 25 -7.53 -8.86 -2.59
C VAL A 25 -6.03 -8.93 -2.37
N LYS A 26 -5.58 -8.54 -1.17
CA LYS A 26 -4.23 -8.86 -0.69
C LYS A 26 -4.32 -10.19 0.04
N VAL A 27 -3.75 -11.24 -0.55
CA VAL A 27 -3.67 -12.57 0.06
C VAL A 27 -2.39 -12.63 0.87
N CYS A 28 -2.51 -12.85 2.17
CA CYS A 28 -1.38 -13.16 3.02
C CYS A 28 -1.12 -14.66 2.99
N VAL A 29 0.14 -15.02 2.75
CA VAL A 29 0.63 -16.37 2.95
C VAL A 29 0.85 -16.65 4.44
N PRO A 30 0.75 -17.91 4.90
CA PRO A 30 1.05 -18.28 6.28
C PRO A 30 2.43 -17.79 6.72
N GLY A 31 2.54 -17.32 7.98
CA GLY A 31 3.76 -16.75 8.54
C GLY A 31 3.95 -15.24 8.33
N GLN A 32 3.08 -14.55 7.59
CA GLN A 32 3.04 -13.08 7.48
C GLN A 32 1.74 -12.46 8.02
N THR A 33 0.99 -13.24 8.80
CA THR A 33 -0.31 -12.83 9.31
C THR A 33 -0.23 -11.54 10.13
N SER A 34 0.88 -11.31 10.84
CA SER A 34 1.11 -10.05 11.58
C SER A 34 1.05 -8.81 10.70
N ASP A 35 1.62 -8.89 9.49
CA ASP A 35 1.79 -7.75 8.61
C ASP A 35 0.45 -7.34 8.01
N ILE A 36 -0.35 -8.32 7.54
CA ILE A 36 -1.69 -8.06 7.02
C ILE A 36 -2.68 -7.66 8.13
N LEU A 37 -2.52 -8.19 9.35
CA LEU A 37 -3.32 -7.77 10.52
C LEU A 37 -3.02 -6.32 10.88
N ASN A 38 -1.73 -5.93 10.87
CA ASN A 38 -1.34 -4.55 11.14
C ASN A 38 -1.89 -3.60 10.06
N GLU A 39 -1.78 -3.98 8.77
CA GLU A 39 -2.35 -3.19 7.68
C GLU A 39 -3.87 -3.02 7.82
N ALA A 40 -4.60 -4.11 8.12
CA ALA A 40 -6.04 -4.05 8.35
C ALA A 40 -6.40 -3.09 9.50
N ALA A 41 -5.71 -3.19 10.64
CA ALA A 41 -5.90 -2.27 11.77
C ALA A 41 -5.59 -0.82 11.39
N CYS A 42 -4.61 -0.58 10.52
CA CYS A 42 -4.31 0.76 10.03
C CYS A 42 -5.43 1.34 9.18
N TYR A 43 -6.14 0.52 8.38
CA TYR A 43 -7.34 0.97 7.67
C TYR A 43 -8.47 1.36 8.62
N ASP A 44 -8.66 0.62 9.71
CA ASP A 44 -9.65 0.96 10.74
C ASP A 44 -9.31 2.30 11.42
N GLU A 45 -8.04 2.51 11.79
CA GLU A 45 -7.60 3.78 12.39
C GLU A 45 -7.68 4.97 11.42
N MET A 46 -7.56 4.71 10.13
CA MET A 46 -7.65 5.71 9.06
C MET A 46 -9.02 5.75 8.38
N GLU A 47 -10.09 5.29 9.02
CA GLU A 47 -11.45 5.23 8.44
C GLU A 47 -11.85 6.55 7.77
N VAL A 48 -11.57 7.69 8.41
CA VAL A 48 -11.89 9.04 7.89
C VAL A 48 -11.11 9.45 6.64
N LEU A 49 -10.07 8.69 6.26
CA LEU A 49 -9.24 8.91 5.08
C LEU A 49 -9.51 7.90 3.95
N GLN A 50 -10.30 6.86 4.21
CA GLN A 50 -10.68 5.88 3.20
C GLN A 50 -11.50 6.53 2.08
N GLY A 51 -11.09 6.32 0.83
CA GLY A 51 -11.68 6.99 -0.33
C GLY A 51 -11.24 8.45 -0.51
N VAL A 52 -10.46 9.02 0.42
CA VAL A 52 -9.85 10.36 0.31
C VAL A 52 -8.44 10.24 -0.27
N CYS A 53 -7.53 9.66 0.52
CA CYS A 53 -6.11 9.53 0.18
C CYS A 53 -5.58 8.11 0.33
N ILE A 54 -6.42 7.18 0.82
CA ILE A 54 -6.14 5.74 0.87
C ILE A 54 -7.33 4.98 0.29
N PRO A 55 -7.16 3.73 -0.20
CA PRO A 55 -8.27 2.92 -0.70
C PRO A 55 -9.33 2.69 0.39
N ARG A 56 -10.56 2.39 -0.02
CA ARG A 56 -11.54 1.82 0.90
C ARG A 56 -11.19 0.37 1.21
N CYS A 57 -11.22 0.01 2.47
CA CYS A 57 -11.06 -1.34 2.97
C CYS A 57 -12.44 -1.90 3.32
N TYR A 58 -12.76 -3.09 2.80
CA TYR A 58 -14.03 -3.77 3.03
C TYR A 58 -13.95 -4.86 4.09
N GLY A 59 -12.74 -5.11 4.62
CA GLY A 59 -12.52 -5.97 5.77
C GLY A 59 -11.40 -6.99 5.56
N LEU A 60 -11.00 -7.57 6.68
CA LEU A 60 -10.09 -8.70 6.77
C LEU A 60 -10.91 -9.99 6.95
N PHE A 61 -10.60 -10.99 6.15
CA PHE A 61 -11.26 -12.28 6.15
C PHE A 61 -10.22 -13.37 6.36
N GLN A 62 -10.58 -14.37 7.15
CA GLN A 62 -9.72 -15.49 7.46
C GLN A 62 -10.49 -16.79 7.26
N THR A 63 -9.85 -17.78 6.65
CA THR A 63 -10.42 -19.11 6.51
C THR A 63 -9.33 -20.16 6.59
N ASN A 64 -9.69 -21.32 7.13
CA ASN A 64 -8.79 -22.47 7.09
C ASN A 64 -8.77 -23.04 5.67
N TYR A 65 -7.63 -23.53 5.23
CA TYR A 65 -7.51 -24.27 3.97
C TYR A 65 -6.98 -25.67 4.22
N VAL A 66 -7.40 -26.62 3.38
CA VAL A 66 -6.80 -27.96 3.36
C VAL A 66 -5.70 -27.94 2.32
N SER A 67 -4.45 -28.21 2.74
CA SER A 67 -3.27 -28.13 1.87
C SER A 67 -3.36 -28.98 0.60
N ASP A 68 -4.22 -30.00 0.58
CA ASP A 68 -4.39 -30.91 -0.57
C ASP A 68 -5.38 -30.37 -1.62
N GLU A 69 -6.20 -29.37 -1.27
CA GLU A 69 -7.28 -28.85 -2.14
C GLU A 69 -6.93 -27.52 -2.84
N LEU A 70 -5.99 -26.75 -2.27
CA LEU A 70 -5.61 -25.43 -2.74
C LEU A 70 -4.12 -25.41 -3.11
N ASP A 71 -3.84 -25.64 -4.39
CA ASP A 71 -2.51 -25.48 -4.95
C ASP A 71 -2.23 -23.98 -5.11
N PHE A 72 -1.61 -23.36 -4.10
CA PHE A 72 -1.05 -22.02 -4.20
C PHE A 72 0.42 -22.16 -4.61
N PRO A 73 0.80 -21.94 -5.89
CA PRO A 73 2.19 -22.10 -6.33
C PRO A 73 3.16 -21.23 -5.52
N ILE A 74 2.69 -20.05 -5.09
CA ILE A 74 3.42 -19.11 -4.24
C ILE A 74 3.78 -19.73 -2.88
N MET A 75 2.92 -20.60 -2.32
CA MET A 75 3.20 -21.28 -1.06
C MET A 75 4.23 -22.40 -1.21
N ALA A 76 4.18 -23.15 -2.31
CA ALA A 76 5.19 -24.17 -2.61
C ALA A 76 6.58 -23.54 -2.80
N GLU A 77 6.66 -22.44 -3.56
CA GLU A 77 7.90 -21.68 -3.75
C GLU A 77 8.45 -21.13 -2.42
N ARG A 78 7.59 -20.59 -1.56
CA ARG A 78 8.00 -20.04 -0.28
C ARG A 78 8.46 -21.11 0.71
N LYS A 79 7.73 -22.23 0.82
CA LYS A 79 8.14 -23.36 1.64
C LYS A 79 9.52 -23.89 1.21
N ALA A 80 9.78 -23.94 -0.09
CA ALA A 80 11.09 -24.31 -0.62
C ALA A 80 12.19 -23.28 -0.26
N ARG A 81 11.88 -21.98 -0.32
CA ARG A 81 12.82 -20.91 0.07
C ARG A 81 13.13 -20.91 1.56
N ASP A 82 12.10 -21.01 2.39
CA ASP A 82 12.25 -20.95 3.84
C ASP A 82 12.96 -22.23 4.35
N GLU A 83 12.73 -23.40 3.73
CA GLU A 83 13.53 -24.62 3.98
C GLU A 83 14.99 -24.44 3.54
N LYS A 84 15.24 -23.75 2.41
CA LYS A 84 16.60 -23.43 1.98
C LYS A 84 17.31 -22.53 3.00
N LEU A 85 16.67 -21.45 3.43
CA LEU A 85 17.21 -20.53 4.45
C LEU A 85 17.44 -21.25 5.79
N ARG A 86 16.55 -22.16 6.17
CA ARG A 86 16.70 -22.99 7.36
C ARG A 86 17.94 -23.85 7.28
N ARG A 87 18.18 -24.53 6.15
CA ARG A 87 19.38 -25.34 5.94
C ARG A 87 20.66 -24.50 5.96
N GLU A 88 20.63 -23.31 5.36
CA GLU A 88 21.76 -22.37 5.43
C GLU A 88 22.02 -21.92 6.87
N ALA A 89 20.98 -21.62 7.64
CA ALA A 89 21.11 -21.25 9.05
C ALA A 89 21.59 -22.42 9.93
N GLU A 90 21.14 -23.65 9.67
CA GLU A 90 21.58 -24.86 10.37
C GLU A 90 23.07 -25.16 10.15
N GLU A 91 23.64 -24.79 9.00
CA GLU A 91 25.07 -24.93 8.74
C GLU A 91 25.94 -24.03 9.65
N ASP A 92 25.37 -22.95 10.18
CA ASP A 92 26.04 -21.98 11.06
C ASP A 92 25.80 -22.25 12.56
N LEU A 93 25.02 -23.28 12.94
CA LEU A 93 24.71 -23.62 14.33
C LEU A 93 25.72 -24.58 14.98
N ASP A 94 25.92 -24.43 16.29
CA ASP A 94 26.63 -25.41 17.12
C ASP A 94 25.79 -26.71 17.29
N GLU A 95 26.44 -27.85 17.57
CA GLU A 95 25.77 -29.18 17.67
C GLU A 95 24.63 -29.26 18.71
N ASP A 96 24.60 -28.33 19.68
CA ASP A 96 23.58 -28.26 20.74
C ASP A 96 22.47 -27.22 20.44
N GLU A 97 22.56 -26.47 19.35
CA GLU A 97 21.56 -25.48 18.93
C GLU A 97 20.61 -26.07 17.88
N SER A 98 19.30 -25.89 18.07
CA SER A 98 18.28 -26.30 17.10
C SER A 98 17.35 -25.14 16.78
N LEU A 99 17.03 -24.96 15.51
CA LEU A 99 16.06 -23.96 15.08
C LEU A 99 14.65 -24.43 15.43
N GLU A 100 13.82 -23.51 15.91
CA GLU A 100 12.39 -23.79 16.00
C GLU A 100 11.82 -24.06 14.61
N PRO A 101 10.97 -25.10 14.45
CA PRO A 101 10.35 -25.39 13.18
C PRO A 101 9.46 -24.23 12.75
N VAL A 102 9.55 -23.84 11.47
CA VAL A 102 8.63 -22.86 10.89
C VAL A 102 7.24 -23.48 10.86
N VAL A 103 6.35 -23.03 11.75
CA VAL A 103 4.95 -23.42 11.76
C VAL A 103 4.22 -22.61 10.72
N TYR A 104 3.70 -23.28 9.69
CA TYR A 104 2.76 -22.70 8.76
C TYR A 104 1.36 -22.99 9.28
N ASP A 105 0.62 -21.95 9.65
CA ASP A 105 -0.80 -22.13 9.95
C ASP A 105 -1.54 -22.45 8.65
N ASP A 106 -2.48 -23.39 8.69
CA ASP A 106 -3.40 -23.70 7.59
C ASP A 106 -4.46 -22.59 7.41
N LEU A 107 -4.05 -21.32 7.55
CA LEU A 107 -4.90 -20.15 7.56
C LEU A 107 -4.57 -19.25 6.36
N VAL A 108 -5.54 -19.05 5.48
CA VAL A 108 -5.48 -17.99 4.46
C VAL A 108 -6.11 -16.74 5.05
N THR A 109 -5.34 -15.65 5.05
CA THR A 109 -5.84 -14.33 5.44
C THR A 109 -5.92 -13.43 4.21
N VAL A 110 -7.06 -12.77 4.02
CA VAL A 110 -7.37 -11.92 2.87
C VAL A 110 -7.83 -10.56 3.34
N LEU A 111 -7.20 -9.51 2.85
CA LEU A 111 -7.67 -8.13 2.99
C LEU A 111 -8.36 -7.72 1.69
N LEU A 112 -9.65 -7.38 1.78
CA LEU A 112 -10.47 -6.96 0.64
C LEU A 112 -10.51 -5.44 0.57
N MET A 113 -10.15 -4.87 -0.59
CA MET A 113 -10.04 -3.42 -0.76
C MET A 113 -10.59 -2.96 -2.10
N GLU A 114 -10.85 -1.66 -2.20
CA GLU A 114 -11.12 -0.95 -3.44
C GLU A 114 -9.89 -1.09 -4.37
N ARG A 115 -10.14 -1.46 -5.62
CA ARG A 115 -9.12 -1.39 -6.66
C ARG A 115 -8.86 0.07 -7.00
N VAL A 116 -7.59 0.46 -6.92
CA VAL A 116 -7.11 1.77 -7.35
C VAL A 116 -6.44 1.69 -8.72
N GLY A 117 -6.09 2.84 -9.27
CA GLY A 117 -5.51 2.99 -10.60
C GLY A 117 -4.04 2.62 -10.67
N ASP A 118 -3.39 3.09 -11.73
CA ASP A 118 -2.01 2.75 -12.06
C ASP A 118 -0.99 3.57 -11.27
N ARG A 119 0.25 3.08 -11.29
CA ARG A 119 1.44 3.80 -10.82
C ARG A 119 1.71 5.04 -11.69
N LEU A 120 2.54 5.95 -11.17
CA LEU A 120 3.12 7.03 -11.96
C LEU A 120 3.76 6.49 -13.25
N LYS A 121 3.77 7.28 -14.33
CA LYS A 121 4.50 6.90 -15.55
C LYS A 121 5.94 7.37 -15.45
N LEU A 122 6.87 6.42 -15.52
CA LEU A 122 8.30 6.72 -15.59
C LEU A 122 8.66 7.42 -16.90
N GLY A 123 9.64 8.33 -16.84
CA GLY A 123 10.16 9.04 -18.01
C GLY A 123 9.21 10.12 -18.55
N SER A 124 8.10 10.38 -17.86
CA SER A 124 7.12 11.39 -18.22
C SER A 124 7.10 12.50 -17.16
N PRO A 125 6.80 13.76 -17.53
CA PRO A 125 6.59 14.82 -16.54
C PRO A 125 5.53 14.42 -15.51
N LEU A 126 5.75 14.79 -14.25
CA LEU A 126 4.77 14.55 -13.19
C LEU A 126 3.42 15.24 -13.54
N PRO A 127 2.28 14.57 -13.31
CA PRO A 127 0.95 15.15 -13.51
C PRO A 127 0.73 16.41 -12.68
N HIS A 128 -0.19 17.28 -13.09
CA HIS A 128 -0.43 18.59 -12.46
C HIS A 128 -0.75 18.54 -10.95
N GLY A 129 -1.30 17.44 -10.41
CA GLY A 129 -1.52 17.25 -8.96
C GLY A 129 -0.28 16.76 -8.17
N VAL A 130 0.73 16.23 -8.87
CA VAL A 130 1.97 15.67 -8.27
C VAL A 130 3.17 16.61 -8.50
N ARG A 131 3.03 17.57 -9.42
CA ARG A 131 4.06 18.53 -9.78
C ARG A 131 3.92 19.81 -8.95
N CYS A 132 4.97 20.23 -8.24
CA CYS A 132 5.16 21.64 -7.89
C CYS A 132 6.37 22.21 -8.61
N VAL A 133 6.25 23.50 -8.89
CA VAL A 133 7.35 24.37 -9.28
C VAL A 133 7.48 25.40 -8.16
N PHE A 134 8.45 25.24 -7.26
CA PHE A 134 8.88 26.33 -6.39
C PHE A 134 10.16 26.95 -6.96
N HIS A 135 10.14 28.26 -7.15
CA HIS A 135 11.33 29.05 -7.41
C HIS A 135 11.88 29.52 -6.06
N ILE A 136 13.02 28.97 -5.63
CA ILE A 136 13.78 29.54 -4.53
C ILE A 136 14.72 30.58 -5.14
N PRO A 137 14.64 31.87 -4.75
CA PRO A 137 15.60 32.85 -5.20
C PRO A 137 17.00 32.41 -4.75
N HIS A 138 17.96 32.38 -5.69
CA HIS A 138 19.38 32.05 -5.50
C HIS A 138 19.80 30.57 -5.47
N THR A 139 18.94 29.62 -5.87
CA THR A 139 19.36 28.26 -6.20
C THR A 139 18.86 27.88 -7.61
N SER A 140 19.69 27.22 -8.40
CA SER A 140 19.29 26.63 -9.70
C SER A 140 18.31 25.45 -9.54
N ASP A 141 18.10 24.99 -8.31
CA ASP A 141 17.31 23.82 -8.01
C ASP A 141 15.83 24.19 -7.91
N LEU A 142 15.03 23.71 -8.88
CA LEU A 142 13.58 23.69 -8.75
C LEU A 142 13.23 22.65 -7.67
N PHE A 143 12.76 23.11 -6.51
CA PHE A 143 12.18 22.20 -5.52
C PHE A 143 10.79 21.74 -5.98
N CYS A 144 10.71 20.48 -6.37
CA CYS A 144 9.45 19.78 -6.62
C CYS A 144 8.82 19.37 -5.29
N ARG A 145 7.96 20.21 -4.73
CA ARG A 145 6.93 19.74 -3.79
C ARG A 145 5.88 18.96 -4.60
N SER A 146 5.17 18.02 -4.01
CA SER A 146 4.01 17.38 -4.66
C SER A 146 2.83 17.67 -3.77
N GLU A 147 1.94 18.59 -4.16
CA GLU A 147 0.88 19.04 -3.23
C GLU A 147 -0.01 17.88 -2.84
N ASP A 148 -0.49 17.07 -3.80
CA ASP A 148 -1.41 15.98 -3.47
C ASP A 148 -0.72 14.96 -2.56
N ILE A 149 0.42 14.37 -2.96
CA ILE A 149 1.06 13.31 -2.16
C ILE A 149 1.55 13.85 -0.80
N THR A 150 2.10 15.07 -0.76
CA THR A 150 2.52 15.69 0.52
C THR A 150 1.32 15.97 1.42
N ASP A 151 0.20 16.47 0.87
CA ASP A 151 -1.00 16.77 1.64
C ASP A 151 -1.71 15.49 2.11
N MET A 152 -1.72 14.43 1.30
CA MET A 152 -2.18 13.10 1.70
C MET A 152 -1.40 12.57 2.91
N TYR A 153 -0.07 12.63 2.88
CA TYR A 153 0.74 12.23 4.03
C TYR A 153 0.57 13.17 5.23
N ASN A 154 0.31 14.46 5.00
CA ASN A 154 -0.05 15.37 6.09
C ASN A 154 -1.37 15.00 6.76
N ASP A 155 -2.34 14.48 5.98
CA ASP A 155 -3.62 14.01 6.49
C ASP A 155 -3.45 12.75 7.32
N ILE A 156 -2.66 11.78 6.85
CA ILE A 156 -2.28 10.58 7.64
C ILE A 156 -1.59 11.01 8.95
N GLY A 157 -0.66 11.97 8.89
CA GLY A 157 0.05 12.47 10.07
C GLY A 157 -0.81 13.16 11.12
N ARG A 158 -2.00 13.65 10.74
CA ARG A 158 -2.97 14.22 11.69
C ARG A 158 -3.61 13.14 12.57
N LEU A 159 -3.50 11.87 12.18
CA LEU A 159 -3.94 10.71 12.95
C LEU A 159 -2.80 10.07 13.77
N PHE A 160 -1.63 10.72 13.84
CA PHE A 160 -0.44 10.21 14.56
C PHE A 160 0.09 8.87 14.04
N LEU A 161 -0.14 8.59 12.76
CA LEU A 161 0.33 7.39 12.06
C LEU A 161 1.49 7.74 11.13
N CYS A 162 2.57 6.97 11.18
CA CYS A 162 3.78 7.16 10.39
C CYS A 162 4.01 5.97 9.46
N HIS A 163 4.09 6.24 8.17
CA HIS A 163 4.29 5.23 7.16
C HIS A 163 5.78 5.02 6.97
N HIS A 164 6.31 3.88 7.43
CA HIS A 164 7.73 3.58 7.30
C HIS A 164 8.14 3.01 5.94
N ASP A 165 7.20 3.03 4.99
CA ASP A 165 7.38 2.39 3.69
C ASP A 165 6.94 3.28 2.53
N ILE A 166 7.43 4.51 2.56
CA ILE A 166 7.20 5.46 1.48
C ILE A 166 8.08 5.06 0.30
N ARG A 167 7.46 4.53 -0.77
CA ARG A 167 8.16 4.04 -1.97
C ARG A 167 7.35 4.27 -3.22
N TYR A 168 8.01 4.22 -4.38
CA TYR A 168 7.38 4.47 -5.68
C TYR A 168 6.16 3.57 -5.92
N SER A 169 6.26 2.29 -5.57
CA SER A 169 5.18 1.31 -5.77
C SER A 169 3.91 1.60 -4.98
N ASN A 170 4.01 2.41 -3.93
CA ASN A 170 2.93 2.67 -2.98
C ASN A 170 2.14 3.93 -3.33
N PHE A 171 2.46 4.57 -4.46
CA PHE A 171 1.69 5.69 -5.03
C PHE A 171 0.91 5.23 -6.25
N LEU A 172 -0.39 5.11 -6.08
CA LEU A 172 -1.33 4.70 -7.13
C LEU A 172 -2.33 5.81 -7.40
N SER A 173 -2.74 5.97 -8.65
CA SER A 173 -3.80 6.90 -9.00
C SER A 173 -5.15 6.44 -8.44
N ALA A 174 -6.10 7.35 -8.22
CA ALA A 174 -7.48 6.96 -8.01
C ALA A 174 -8.02 6.29 -9.29
N LEU A 175 -8.84 5.24 -9.15
CA LEU A 175 -9.44 4.61 -10.32
C LEU A 175 -10.49 5.56 -10.94
N PRO A 176 -10.43 5.84 -12.25
CA PRO A 176 -11.42 6.70 -12.90
C PRO A 176 -12.85 6.13 -12.82
N GLU A 177 -13.86 7.00 -12.72
CA GLU A 177 -15.28 6.59 -12.63
C GLU A 177 -15.75 5.82 -13.88
N ASP A 178 -15.24 6.17 -15.07
CA ASP A 178 -15.52 5.45 -16.32
C ASP A 178 -14.93 4.03 -16.36
N GLN A 179 -14.02 3.71 -15.44
CA GLN A 179 -13.47 2.37 -15.23
C GLN A 179 -14.10 1.65 -14.02
N GLY A 180 -15.21 2.19 -13.48
CA GLY A 180 -15.90 1.65 -12.30
C GLY A 180 -15.34 2.13 -10.96
N GLY A 181 -14.40 3.08 -10.97
CA GLY A 181 -13.87 3.68 -9.75
C GLY A 181 -14.93 4.44 -8.96
N LEU A 182 -14.77 4.46 -7.64
CA LEU A 182 -15.65 5.25 -6.78
C LEU A 182 -15.16 6.71 -6.72
N PRO A 183 -16.09 7.68 -6.57
CA PRO A 183 -15.72 9.08 -6.44
C PRO A 183 -14.79 9.30 -5.24
N SER A 184 -13.76 10.14 -5.44
CA SER A 184 -12.89 10.59 -4.34
C SER A 184 -13.68 11.41 -3.34
N LEU A 185 -13.47 11.16 -2.05
CA LEU A 185 -14.01 11.98 -0.98
C LEU A 185 -13.09 13.17 -0.68
N PRO A 186 -13.65 14.32 -0.27
CA PRO A 186 -12.82 15.44 0.17
C PRO A 186 -12.16 15.11 1.52
N SER A 187 -10.91 15.51 1.68
CA SER A 187 -10.21 15.37 2.95
C SER A 187 -10.93 16.12 4.07
N PRO A 188 -11.14 15.51 5.25
CA PRO A 188 -11.74 16.18 6.40
C PRO A 188 -10.87 17.32 6.93
N PHE A 189 -9.60 17.41 6.49
CA PHE A 189 -8.65 18.37 7.02
C PHE A 189 -8.19 19.44 6.04
N THR A 190 -8.29 19.19 4.73
CA THR A 190 -7.94 20.18 3.69
C THR A 190 -9.14 20.54 2.81
N GLY A 191 -10.21 19.74 2.82
CA GLY A 191 -11.35 19.89 1.91
C GLY A 191 -11.05 19.53 0.46
N ARG A 192 -9.81 19.14 0.13
CA ARG A 192 -9.40 18.76 -1.23
C ARG A 192 -9.73 17.30 -1.52
N THR A 193 -10.09 17.00 -2.75
CA THR A 193 -10.10 15.64 -3.30
C THR A 193 -8.75 15.36 -3.95
N TYR A 194 -8.17 14.19 -3.70
CA TYR A 194 -6.89 13.80 -4.30
C TYR A 194 -7.10 12.84 -5.47
N SER A 195 -6.23 12.96 -6.49
CA SER A 195 -6.19 12.05 -7.65
C SER A 195 -5.32 10.81 -7.41
N TRP A 196 -4.79 10.66 -6.19
CA TRP A 196 -3.84 9.63 -5.79
C TRP A 196 -4.30 8.92 -4.52
N ARG A 197 -3.72 7.75 -4.30
CA ARG A 197 -3.94 6.85 -3.17
C ARG A 197 -2.58 6.32 -2.70
N VAL A 198 -2.37 6.37 -1.40
CA VAL A 198 -1.26 5.67 -0.74
C VAL A 198 -1.76 4.28 -0.37
N VAL A 199 -0.93 3.26 -0.54
CA VAL A 199 -1.24 1.86 -0.22
C VAL A 199 -0.10 1.22 0.58
N ASP A 200 -0.32 -0.01 1.06
CA ASP A 200 0.69 -0.86 1.71
C ASP A 200 1.10 -0.33 3.10
N PHE A 201 0.20 -0.53 4.08
CA PHE A 201 0.36 0.01 5.43
C PHE A 201 0.85 -1.01 6.47
N ASP A 202 1.41 -2.13 6.04
CA ASP A 202 1.92 -3.19 6.91
C ASP A 202 3.04 -2.70 7.85
N LEU A 203 3.86 -1.74 7.43
CA LEU A 203 4.91 -1.11 8.24
C LEU A 203 4.48 0.22 8.89
N MET A 204 3.19 0.57 8.86
CA MET A 204 2.68 1.77 9.52
C MET A 204 2.78 1.65 11.04
N LYS A 205 3.18 2.73 11.72
CA LYS A 205 3.33 2.78 13.18
C LYS A 205 2.74 4.04 13.78
N LYS A 206 2.18 3.94 14.98
CA LYS A 206 1.85 5.13 15.79
C LYS A 206 3.11 5.88 16.17
N THR A 207 3.03 7.21 16.16
CA THR A 207 4.15 8.06 16.50
C THR A 207 3.72 9.27 17.34
N PRO A 208 4.48 9.64 18.39
CA PRO A 208 4.27 10.88 19.13
C PRO A 208 4.96 12.08 18.46
N LEU A 209 5.50 11.92 17.24
CA LEU A 209 6.26 12.97 16.58
C LEU A 209 5.39 14.23 16.36
N PRO A 210 5.93 15.43 16.61
CA PRO A 210 5.22 16.66 16.33
C PRO A 210 5.03 16.85 14.82
N LYS A 211 3.95 17.54 14.44
CA LYS A 211 3.56 17.78 13.04
C LYS A 211 4.69 18.31 12.14
N VAL A 212 5.57 19.14 12.68
CA VAL A 212 6.71 19.71 11.93
C VAL A 212 7.76 18.63 11.63
N ALA A 213 8.10 17.79 12.61
CA ALA A 213 9.04 16.69 12.40
C ALA A 213 8.47 15.67 11.42
N PHE A 214 7.18 15.36 11.55
CA PHE A 214 6.47 14.46 10.66
C PHE A 214 6.46 14.94 9.20
N ARG A 215 6.16 16.23 9.00
CA ARG A 215 6.24 16.90 7.68
C ARG A 215 7.62 16.79 7.05
N ALA A 216 8.66 17.09 7.83
CA ALA A 216 10.04 17.03 7.35
C ALA A 216 10.44 15.59 6.99
N TYR A 217 10.05 14.61 7.83
CA TYR A 217 10.29 13.20 7.59
C TYR A 217 9.66 12.73 6.29
N HIS A 218 8.34 12.86 6.11
CA HIS A 218 7.70 12.39 4.87
C HIS A 218 8.16 13.15 3.63
N PHE A 219 8.37 14.46 3.74
CA PHE A 219 8.81 15.27 2.61
C PHE A 219 10.14 14.78 2.02
N SER A 220 11.11 14.39 2.84
CA SER A 220 12.41 13.94 2.33
C SER A 220 12.30 12.63 1.54
N TYR A 221 11.47 11.69 2.00
CA TYR A 221 11.22 10.40 1.32
C TYR A 221 10.42 10.60 0.03
N ILE A 222 9.31 11.35 0.10
CA ILE A 222 8.47 11.66 -1.07
C ILE A 222 9.29 12.38 -2.14
N TYR A 223 10.13 13.34 -1.75
CA TYR A 223 10.99 14.07 -2.67
C TYR A 223 11.95 13.13 -3.41
N ARG A 224 12.63 12.23 -2.69
CA ARG A 224 13.56 11.25 -3.30
C ARG A 224 12.85 10.38 -4.34
N VAL A 225 11.66 9.86 -4.00
CA VAL A 225 10.86 9.04 -4.91
C VAL A 225 10.45 9.85 -6.15
N LEU A 226 9.81 11.01 -5.96
CA LEU A 226 9.19 11.75 -7.06
C LEU A 226 10.18 12.51 -7.94
N HIS A 227 11.33 12.92 -7.42
CA HIS A 227 12.36 13.62 -8.19
C HIS A 227 12.89 12.76 -9.34
N ASN A 228 12.93 11.45 -9.17
CA ASN A 228 13.52 10.51 -10.14
C ASN A 228 12.55 10.02 -11.21
N VAL A 229 11.24 10.10 -10.96
CA VAL A 229 10.19 9.62 -11.87
C VAL A 229 10.28 10.24 -13.28
N PRO A 230 10.45 11.56 -13.46
CA PRO A 230 10.57 12.17 -14.80
C PRO A 230 11.79 11.70 -15.59
N TYR A 231 12.84 11.26 -14.90
CA TYR A 231 14.07 10.77 -15.53
C TYR A 231 13.99 9.28 -15.88
N GLY A 232 12.87 8.62 -15.58
CA GLY A 232 12.69 7.20 -15.84
C GLY A 232 13.29 6.28 -14.78
N CYS A 233 13.71 6.84 -13.64
CA CYS A 233 14.38 6.11 -12.57
C CYS A 233 13.45 5.93 -11.37
N ILE A 234 13.51 4.75 -10.76
CA ILE A 234 13.00 4.51 -9.41
C ILE A 234 14.20 4.61 -8.48
N VAL A 235 14.13 5.48 -7.49
CA VAL A 235 15.11 5.58 -6.41
C VAL A 235 14.33 5.48 -5.12
N GLU A 236 14.50 4.36 -4.43
CA GLU A 236 13.80 4.16 -3.17
C GLU A 236 14.52 4.92 -2.05
N PRO A 237 13.83 5.39 -1.00
CA PRO A 237 14.43 6.35 -0.07
C PRO A 237 15.60 5.84 0.75
N TRP A 238 15.80 4.52 0.84
CA TRP A 238 16.90 3.86 1.55
C TRP A 238 18.13 3.60 0.67
N GLU A 239 18.06 3.92 -0.63
CA GLU A 239 19.19 3.94 -1.57
C GLU A 239 19.91 5.30 -1.56
#